data_AF-A0A3B7PTI2-F1
#
_entry.id   AF-A0A3B7PTI2-F1
#
_cell.length_a   1.000
_cell.length_b   1.000
_cell.length_c   1.000
_cell.angle_alpha   90.00
_cell.angle_beta   90.00
_cell.angle_gamma   90.00
#
_symmetry.space_group_name_H-M   'P 1'
#
loop_
_entity.id
_entity.type
_entity.pdbx_description
1 polymer ?
#
loop_
_entity_poly.entity_id
_entity_poly.type
_entity_poly.pdbx_seq_one_letter_code
_entity_poly.pdbx_strand_id
1 'polypeptide(L)'
;MENSPARCLMEINFRRLNHPVTCCKAAYMAKQACSSAAQQLSSSGLNLKPYLGASYNYLKLDGVKEDNLYGLTVSDVDAHEAKYHAGLRLDAALGNGVAVGGFAEYANKAGSGKPEVQIESNLAAGAKSTYQVETSQSDYAIYGLSFNYTHKNGQWNIFADVAGISDHSDSYQGQVGVKAAF
;
A
#
# COMPACT_ATOMS: atom_id res chain seq x y z
N MET A 1 -21.79 -9.56 23.81
CA MET A 1 -20.99 -8.42 23.31
C MET A 1 -19.54 -8.82 23.49
N GLU A 2 -18.92 -9.37 22.46
CA GLU A 2 -17.54 -9.85 22.52
C GLU A 2 -16.68 -8.85 21.75
N ASN A 3 -15.80 -8.15 22.46
CA ASN A 3 -14.82 -7.23 21.89
C ASN A 3 -13.80 -8.06 21.10
N SER A 4 -13.94 -8.09 19.77
CA SER A 4 -12.89 -8.64 18.92
C SER A 4 -11.70 -7.68 18.94
N PRO A 5 -10.47 -8.13 19.31
CA PRO A 5 -9.30 -7.26 19.34
C PRO A 5 -8.97 -6.76 17.93
N ALA A 6 -8.56 -5.49 17.84
CA ALA A 6 -8.02 -4.90 16.62
C ALA A 6 -6.86 -5.78 16.11
N ARG A 7 -7.02 -6.35 14.93
CA ARG A 7 -5.96 -7.12 14.27
C ARG A 7 -5.10 -6.16 13.46
N CYS A 8 -3.90 -5.84 13.95
CA CYS A 8 -2.85 -5.25 13.12
C CYS A 8 -2.36 -6.31 12.13
N LEU A 9 -2.72 -6.14 10.86
CA LEU A 9 -2.10 -6.89 9.77
C LEU A 9 -0.87 -6.12 9.32
N MET A 10 0.30 -6.74 9.49
CA MET A 10 1.53 -6.28 8.85
C MET A 10 1.48 -6.73 7.40
N GLU A 11 1.37 -5.78 6.48
CA GLU A 11 1.31 -6.06 5.05
C GLU A 11 2.64 -5.63 4.42
N ILE A 12 3.41 -6.61 3.92
CA ILE A 12 4.65 -6.36 3.19
C ILE A 12 4.26 -6.19 1.72
N ASN A 13 4.26 -4.95 1.23
CA ASN A 13 3.95 -4.64 -0.16
C ASN A 13 5.24 -4.41 -0.96
N PHE A 14 5.45 -5.21 -2.01
CA PHE A 14 6.51 -4.98 -2.99
C PHE A 14 5.96 -4.12 -4.13
N ARG A 15 6.27 -2.81 -4.16
CA ARG A 15 6.04 -2.00 -5.37
C ARG A 15 7.20 -2.18 -6.34
N ARG A 16 6.91 -2.58 -7.59
CA ARG A 16 7.81 -2.30 -8.71
C ARG A 16 7.69 -0.83 -9.08
N LEU A 17 8.78 -0.09 -8.98
CA LEU A 17 8.92 1.23 -9.59
C LEU A 17 9.14 1.02 -11.09
N ASN A 18 8.13 1.28 -11.92
CA ASN A 18 8.26 1.22 -13.38
C ASN A 18 8.94 2.50 -13.89
N HIS A 19 10.25 2.64 -13.72
CA HIS A 19 11.09 3.54 -14.51
C HIS A 19 12.32 2.75 -14.99
N PRO A 20 12.72 2.86 -16.29
CA PRO A 20 13.88 2.16 -16.81
C PRO A 20 15.15 2.91 -16.38
N VAL A 21 15.62 2.65 -15.16
CA VAL A 21 17.01 2.88 -14.80
C VAL A 21 17.47 1.63 -14.05
N THR A 22 18.45 0.96 -14.62
CA THR A 22 19.01 -0.32 -14.20
C THR A 22 19.76 -0.16 -12.86
N CYS A 23 19.05 0.01 -11.75
CA CYS A 23 19.62 -0.02 -10.41
C CYS A 23 18.53 -0.30 -9.35
N CYS A 24 17.77 -1.40 -9.51
CA CYS A 24 16.77 -1.80 -8.52
C CYS A 24 17.36 -2.74 -7.47
N LYS A 25 17.84 -2.19 -6.35
CA LYS A 25 17.86 -2.91 -5.06
C LYS A 25 16.44 -2.83 -4.48
N ALA A 26 15.94 -3.96 -3.95
CA ALA A 26 14.57 -4.08 -3.48
C ALA A 26 14.26 -3.06 -2.36
N ALA A 27 13.27 -2.20 -2.57
CA ALA A 27 12.71 -1.36 -1.52
C ALA A 27 11.81 -2.20 -0.60
N TYR A 28 12.07 -2.16 0.70
CA TYR A 28 11.20 -2.79 1.70
C TYR A 28 10.21 -1.76 2.24
N MET A 29 8.91 -1.99 2.05
CA MET A 29 7.85 -1.19 2.66
C MET A 29 7.22 -1.97 3.81
N ALA A 30 7.38 -1.49 5.03
CA ALA A 30 6.58 -1.93 6.16
C ALA A 30 5.35 -1.03 6.26
N LYS A 31 4.17 -1.56 5.91
CA LYS A 31 2.88 -0.88 6.11
C LYS A 31 2.25 -1.39 7.39
N GLN A 32 2.11 -0.53 8.39
CA GLN A 32 1.30 -0.82 9.57
C GLN A 32 -0.04 -0.10 9.42
N ALA A 33 -1.09 -0.84 9.06
CA ALA A 33 -2.45 -0.32 9.00
C ALA A 33 -3.18 -0.68 10.30
N CYS A 34 -3.63 0.34 11.04
CA CYS A 34 -4.49 0.17 12.20
C CYS A 34 -5.90 0.64 11.84
N SER A 35 -6.86 -0.28 11.79
CA SER A 35 -8.28 0.04 11.56
C SER A 35 -9.06 -0.06 12.88
N SER A 36 -9.75 1.01 13.27
CA SER A 36 -10.47 1.06 14.56
C SER A 36 -11.81 1.78 14.45
N ALA A 37 -12.71 1.29 13.60
CA ALA A 37 -14.17 1.43 13.69
C ALA A 37 -14.78 0.86 12.40
N ALA A 38 -15.43 -0.30 12.48
CA ALA A 38 -16.24 -0.82 11.39
C ALA A 38 -17.65 -1.10 11.93
N GLN A 39 -18.65 -0.40 11.41
CA GLN A 39 -20.06 -0.72 11.68
C GLN A 39 -20.57 -1.59 10.54
N GLN A 40 -21.05 -2.79 10.87
CA GLN A 40 -21.56 -3.73 9.88
C GLN A 40 -23.09 -3.61 9.80
N LEU A 41 -23.61 -3.22 8.64
CA LEU A 41 -25.04 -3.23 8.35
C LEU A 41 -25.32 -4.38 7.38
N SER A 42 -26.11 -5.36 7.81
CA SER A 42 -26.46 -6.53 6.99
C SER A 42 -27.95 -6.65 6.78
N SER A 43 -28.38 -6.80 5.53
CA SER A 43 -29.74 -7.18 5.15
C SER A 43 -29.70 -8.11 3.94
N SER A 44 -30.49 -9.18 3.93
CA SER A 44 -30.73 -10.06 2.77
C SER A 44 -29.48 -10.43 1.93
N GLY A 45 -28.40 -10.87 2.56
CA GLY A 45 -27.17 -11.28 1.88
C GLY A 45 -26.25 -10.14 1.45
N LEU A 46 -26.63 -8.88 1.68
CA LEU A 46 -25.79 -7.70 1.52
C LEU A 46 -25.15 -7.32 2.84
N ASN A 47 -23.88 -6.92 2.77
CA ASN A 47 -23.06 -6.58 3.92
C ASN A 47 -22.29 -5.28 3.63
N LEU A 48 -22.71 -4.19 4.26
CA LEU A 48 -22.08 -2.87 4.15
C LEU A 48 -21.16 -2.63 5.35
N LYS A 49 -19.91 -2.25 5.06
CA LYS A 49 -18.83 -2.06 6.04
C LYS A 49 -18.10 -0.73 5.77
N PRO A 50 -18.58 0.40 6.31
CA PRO A 50 -17.74 1.58 6.47
C PRO A 50 -16.53 1.26 7.35
N TYR A 51 -15.39 1.86 7.05
CA TYR A 51 -14.19 1.78 7.87
C TYR A 51 -13.38 3.07 7.84
N LEU A 52 -12.66 3.30 8.93
CA LEU A 52 -11.63 4.31 9.06
C LEU A 52 -10.30 3.64 9.44
N GLY A 53 -9.21 4.19 8.94
CA GLY A 53 -7.87 3.70 9.24
C GLY A 53 -6.84 4.81 9.26
N ALA A 54 -5.71 4.52 9.87
CA ALA A 54 -4.50 5.33 9.74
C ALA A 54 -3.35 4.40 9.34
N SER A 55 -2.45 4.91 8.51
CA SER A 55 -1.21 4.24 8.17
C SER A 55 -0.02 5.18 8.30
N TYR A 56 1.12 4.60 8.67
CA TYR A 56 2.40 5.26 8.67
C TYR A 56 3.36 4.40 7.85
N ASN A 57 3.96 5.00 6.84
CA ASN A 57 4.97 4.38 5.99
C ASN A 57 6.32 5.00 6.31
N TYR A 58 7.32 4.16 6.52
CA TYR A 58 8.71 4.55 6.63
C TYR A 58 9.51 3.78 5.57
N LEU A 59 10.23 4.51 4.74
CA LEU A 59 11.05 3.99 3.66
C LEU A 59 12.49 4.44 3.89
N LYS A 60 13.40 3.48 3.90
CA LYS A 60 14.83 3.73 3.90
C LYS A 60 15.44 3.15 2.63
N LEU A 61 16.13 4.00 1.88
CA LEU A 61 16.89 3.61 0.69
C LEU A 61 18.36 3.85 1.01
N ASP A 62 19.16 2.78 0.92
CA ASP A 62 20.61 2.89 1.08
C ASP A 62 21.20 3.66 -0.10
N GLY A 63 22.25 4.42 0.19
CA GLY A 63 23.03 5.12 -0.81
C GLY A 63 23.64 4.16 -1.84
N VAL A 64 23.83 4.67 -3.04
CA VAL A 64 24.40 3.92 -4.16
C VAL A 64 25.60 4.69 -4.69
N LYS A 65 26.68 3.97 -4.95
CA LYS A 65 27.87 4.49 -5.60
C LYS A 65 28.06 3.78 -6.93
N GLU A 66 28.21 4.55 -8.00
CA GLU A 66 28.62 4.01 -9.29
C GLU A 66 30.11 3.68 -9.27
N ASP A 67 30.52 2.54 -9.83
CA ASP A 67 31.92 2.07 -9.80
C ASP A 67 32.84 2.76 -10.83
N ASN A 68 32.31 3.76 -11.54
CA ASN A 68 32.99 4.54 -12.57
C ASN A 68 33.70 5.78 -11.95
N LEU A 69 34.88 6.12 -12.48
CA LEU A 69 35.65 7.33 -12.11
C LEU A 69 34.84 8.64 -12.30
N TYR A 70 34.01 8.71 -13.33
CA TYR A 70 33.11 9.84 -13.62
C TYR A 70 31.70 9.65 -13.06
N GLY A 71 31.49 8.60 -12.25
CA GLY A 71 30.19 8.25 -11.70
C GLY A 71 29.76 9.15 -10.54
N LEU A 72 28.56 8.89 -10.04
CA LEU A 72 27.95 9.57 -8.91
C LEU A 72 27.86 8.66 -7.69
N THR A 73 28.02 9.26 -6.52
CA THR A 73 27.64 8.70 -5.23
C THR A 73 26.38 9.41 -4.75
N VAL A 74 25.32 8.65 -4.52
CA VAL A 74 24.03 9.11 -3.98
C VAL A 74 23.95 8.67 -2.53
N SER A 75 23.61 9.57 -1.62
CA SER A 75 23.48 9.29 -0.19
C SER A 75 22.26 8.43 0.14
N ASP A 76 22.24 7.90 1.35
CA ASP A 76 21.04 7.32 1.96
C ASP A 76 19.87 8.32 1.90
N VAL A 77 18.66 7.78 1.77
CA VAL A 77 17.41 8.54 1.74
C VAL A 77 16.40 7.92 2.70
N ASP A 78 15.97 8.71 3.68
CA ASP A 78 14.92 8.34 4.61
C ASP A 78 13.65 9.15 4.29
N ALA A 79 12.56 8.45 4.03
CA ALA A 79 11.25 9.05 3.77
C ALA A 79 10.21 8.50 4.75
N HIS A 80 9.31 9.36 5.21
CA HIS A 80 8.21 8.97 6.06
C HIS A 80 6.92 9.67 5.66
N GLU A 81 5.81 8.99 5.92
CA GLU A 81 4.50 9.44 5.49
C GLU A 81 3.40 8.91 6.40
N ALA A 82 2.50 9.79 6.81
CA ALA A 82 1.28 9.44 7.54
C ALA A 82 0.05 9.69 6.65
N LYS A 83 -0.87 8.72 6.63
CA LYS A 83 -2.13 8.79 5.88
C LYS A 83 -3.32 8.39 6.75
N TYR A 84 -4.44 9.08 6.53
CA TYR A 84 -5.76 8.69 7.03
C TYR A 84 -6.56 8.07 5.89
N HIS A 85 -7.31 7.03 6.19
CA HIS A 85 -8.09 6.27 5.23
C HIS A 85 -9.55 6.30 5.67
N ALA A 86 -10.44 6.60 4.73
CA ALA A 86 -11.88 6.48 4.93
C ALA A 86 -12.46 5.71 3.76
N GLY A 87 -13.18 4.63 4.04
CA GLY A 87 -13.67 3.77 2.98
C GLY A 87 -14.96 3.06 3.32
N LEU A 88 -15.48 2.42 2.28
CA LEU A 88 -16.72 1.66 2.30
C LEU A 88 -16.49 0.38 1.51
N ARG A 89 -16.91 -0.75 2.10
CA ARG A 89 -16.95 -2.04 1.43
C ARG A 89 -18.37 -2.57 1.42
N LEU A 90 -18.79 -3.11 0.29
CA LEU A 90 -20.06 -3.78 0.11
C LEU A 90 -19.80 -5.19 -0.40
N ASP A 91 -20.24 -6.21 0.33
CA ASP A 91 -20.18 -7.61 -0.10
C ASP A 91 -21.61 -8.17 -0.24
N ALA A 92 -21.88 -8.88 -1.33
CA ALA A 92 -23.12 -9.59 -1.63
C ALA A 92 -22.85 -11.09 -1.66
N ALA A 93 -23.48 -11.84 -0.75
CA ALA A 93 -23.44 -13.30 -0.73
C ALA A 93 -24.38 -13.85 -1.82
N LEU A 94 -23.82 -14.60 -2.77
CA LEU A 94 -24.57 -15.21 -3.87
C LEU A 94 -25.02 -16.64 -3.57
N GLY A 95 -24.58 -17.21 -2.44
CA GLY A 95 -24.86 -18.59 -2.04
C GLY A 95 -23.72 -19.55 -2.37
N ASN A 96 -23.80 -20.77 -1.84
CA ASN A 96 -22.78 -21.82 -2.02
C ASN A 96 -21.34 -21.39 -1.65
N GLY A 97 -21.22 -20.48 -0.68
CA GLY A 97 -19.93 -19.95 -0.22
C GLY A 97 -19.33 -18.86 -1.12
N VAL A 98 -20.03 -18.44 -2.19
CA VAL A 98 -19.60 -17.35 -3.07
C VAL A 98 -20.09 -16.01 -2.54
N ALA A 99 -19.20 -15.02 -2.53
CA ALA A 99 -19.50 -13.62 -2.31
C ALA A 99 -18.78 -12.76 -3.36
N VAL A 100 -19.47 -11.72 -3.84
CA VAL A 100 -18.89 -10.68 -4.70
C VAL A 100 -19.06 -9.34 -4.02
N GLY A 101 -18.14 -8.41 -4.24
CA GLY A 101 -18.22 -7.12 -3.57
C GLY A 101 -17.51 -6.03 -4.33
N GLY A 102 -17.72 -4.81 -3.83
CA GLY A 102 -17.00 -3.63 -4.28
C GLY A 102 -16.50 -2.85 -3.07
N PHE A 103 -15.49 -2.03 -3.29
CA PHE A 103 -14.99 -1.12 -2.28
C PHE A 103 -14.56 0.20 -2.89
N ALA A 104 -14.60 1.25 -2.07
CA ALA A 104 -14.00 2.54 -2.33
C ALA A 104 -13.29 3.01 -1.06
N GLU A 105 -12.09 3.54 -1.20
CA GLU A 105 -11.29 4.13 -0.13
C GLU A 105 -10.77 5.48 -0.60
N TYR A 106 -10.84 6.49 0.26
CA TYR A 106 -10.12 7.74 0.11
C TYR A 106 -8.98 7.78 1.13
N ALA A 107 -7.77 8.08 0.66
CA ALA A 107 -6.59 8.24 1.47
C ALA A 107 -6.15 9.71 1.46
N ASN A 108 -6.25 10.36 2.62
CA ASN A 108 -5.76 11.71 2.84
C ASN A 108 -4.37 11.69 3.47
N LYS A 109 -3.48 12.52 2.97
CA LYS A 109 -2.15 12.70 3.56
C LYS A 109 -2.21 13.60 4.80
N ALA A 110 -1.75 13.07 5.93
CA ALA A 110 -1.66 13.80 7.18
C ALA A 110 -0.30 14.49 7.38
N GLY A 111 0.76 13.95 6.78
CA GLY A 111 2.10 14.54 6.80
C GLY A 111 3.13 13.70 6.05
N SER A 112 4.14 14.35 5.50
CA SER A 112 5.37 13.68 5.04
C SER A 112 6.59 14.53 5.34
N GLY A 113 7.72 13.88 5.61
CA GLY A 113 9.02 14.53 5.53
C GLY A 113 9.33 14.90 4.08
N LYS A 114 10.15 15.93 3.88
CA LYS A 114 10.82 16.18 2.61
C LYS A 114 12.17 15.47 2.67
N PRO A 115 12.35 14.30 2.01
CA PRO A 115 13.62 13.61 2.03
C PRO A 115 14.70 14.49 1.40
N GLU A 116 15.87 14.52 2.03
CA GLU A 116 17.06 15.14 1.47
C GLU A 116 17.89 14.08 0.78
N VAL A 117 18.35 14.38 -0.44
CA VAL A 117 19.27 13.53 -1.20
C VAL A 117 20.52 14.33 -1.49
N GLN A 118 21.67 13.76 -1.15
CA GLN A 118 22.97 14.33 -1.48
C GLN A 118 23.59 13.53 -2.63
N ILE A 119 24.04 14.25 -3.65
CA ILE A 119 24.74 13.70 -4.81
C ILE A 119 26.16 14.25 -4.80
N GLU A 120 27.14 13.36 -4.86
CA GLU A 120 28.56 13.67 -4.90
C GLU A 120 29.21 13.06 -6.15
N SER A 121 30.07 13.83 -6.82
CA SER A 121 30.85 13.31 -7.94
C SER A 121 32.02 12.44 -7.45
N ASN A 122 32.21 11.28 -8.08
CA ASN A 122 33.36 10.43 -7.80
C ASN A 122 34.71 11.05 -8.21
N LEU A 123 34.70 12.02 -9.14
CA LEU A 123 35.91 12.66 -9.67
C LEU A 123 36.46 13.75 -8.74
N ALA A 124 35.59 14.38 -7.95
CA ALA A 124 35.92 15.49 -7.08
C ALA A 124 35.27 15.29 -5.71
N ALA A 125 35.99 14.59 -4.83
CA ALA A 125 35.58 14.43 -3.44
C ALA A 125 35.31 15.81 -2.81
N GLY A 126 34.10 16.01 -2.28
CA GLY A 126 33.63 17.27 -1.70
C GLY A 126 32.76 18.14 -2.61
N ALA A 127 32.63 17.84 -3.91
CA ALA A 127 31.67 18.51 -4.79
C ALA A 127 30.26 17.92 -4.58
N LYS A 128 29.54 18.43 -3.58
CA LYS A 128 28.22 17.94 -3.15
C LYS A 128 27.11 18.85 -3.61
N SER A 129 26.02 18.26 -4.09
CA SER A 129 24.76 18.94 -4.34
C SER A 129 23.66 18.30 -3.50
N THR A 130 22.97 19.12 -2.72
CA THR A 130 21.86 18.70 -1.88
C THR A 130 20.54 19.08 -2.53
N TYR A 131 19.64 18.11 -2.67
CA TYR A 131 18.32 18.31 -3.22
C TYR A 131 17.27 17.89 -2.20
N GLN A 132 16.28 18.74 -1.97
CA GLN A 132 15.05 18.30 -1.31
C GLN A 132 14.14 17.69 -2.36
N VAL A 133 13.75 16.44 -2.14
CA VAL A 133 12.79 15.76 -3.00
C VAL A 133 11.42 16.33 -2.66
N GLU A 134 10.85 17.09 -3.60
CA GLU A 134 9.44 17.44 -3.60
C GLU A 134 8.65 16.12 -3.71
N THR A 135 8.08 15.66 -2.60
CA THR A 135 7.15 14.53 -2.63
C THR A 135 5.84 15.04 -3.23
N SER A 136 5.73 15.05 -4.56
CA SER A 136 4.44 15.20 -5.24
C SER A 136 3.63 13.97 -4.91
N GLN A 137 2.86 14.03 -3.82
CA GLN A 137 2.01 12.95 -3.38
C GLN A 137 0.66 13.54 -2.98
N SER A 138 -0.29 13.36 -3.90
CA SER A 138 -1.67 13.80 -3.77
C SER A 138 -2.47 12.82 -2.89
N ASP A 139 -3.57 13.31 -2.36
CA ASP A 139 -4.64 12.43 -1.90
C ASP A 139 -5.09 11.51 -3.04
N TYR A 140 -5.41 10.26 -2.73
CA TYR A 140 -5.83 9.31 -3.75
C TYR A 140 -7.07 8.54 -3.30
N ALA A 141 -7.86 8.12 -4.29
CA ALA A 141 -8.94 7.18 -4.10
C ALA A 141 -8.56 5.82 -4.70
N ILE A 142 -8.88 4.75 -4.00
CA ILE A 142 -8.84 3.38 -4.51
C ILE A 142 -10.27 2.90 -4.66
N TYR A 143 -10.62 2.31 -5.79
CA TYR A 143 -11.91 1.67 -5.99
C TYR A 143 -11.72 0.36 -6.71
N GLY A 144 -12.50 -0.64 -6.33
CA GLY A 144 -12.27 -1.98 -6.84
C GLY A 144 -13.43 -2.93 -6.65
N LEU A 145 -13.27 -4.09 -7.27
CA LEU A 145 -14.15 -5.24 -7.15
C LEU A 145 -13.42 -6.34 -6.40
N SER A 146 -14.19 -7.14 -5.67
CA SER A 146 -13.67 -8.29 -4.93
C SER A 146 -14.55 -9.51 -5.16
N PHE A 147 -13.91 -10.66 -5.12
CA PHE A 147 -14.50 -11.97 -5.19
C PHE A 147 -13.98 -12.80 -4.02
N ASN A 148 -14.86 -13.59 -3.43
CA ASN A 148 -14.51 -14.50 -2.37
C ASN A 148 -15.30 -15.81 -2.49
N TYR A 149 -14.62 -16.93 -2.35
CA TYR A 149 -15.23 -18.26 -2.29
C TYR A 149 -14.74 -18.98 -1.04
N THR A 150 -15.67 -19.33 -0.16
CA THR A 150 -15.42 -20.17 1.02
C THR A 150 -15.94 -21.58 0.75
N HIS A 151 -15.07 -22.58 0.84
CA HIS A 151 -15.47 -23.97 0.71
C HIS A 151 -16.47 -24.37 1.81
N LYS A 152 -17.36 -25.34 1.53
CA LYS A 152 -18.50 -25.70 2.39
C LYS A 152 -18.13 -26.04 3.85
N ASN A 153 -16.93 -26.57 4.06
CA ASN A 153 -16.41 -26.92 5.39
C ASN A 153 -15.62 -25.79 6.06
N GLY A 154 -15.53 -24.60 5.44
CA GLY A 154 -14.82 -23.42 5.95
C GLY A 154 -13.29 -23.53 5.99
N GLN A 155 -12.72 -24.67 5.59
CA GLN A 155 -11.27 -24.92 5.69
C GLN A 155 -10.45 -24.16 4.65
N TRP A 156 -11.06 -23.82 3.51
CA TRP A 156 -10.37 -23.17 2.41
C TRP A 156 -11.17 -21.98 1.91
N ASN A 157 -10.46 -20.90 1.60
CA ASN A 157 -10.99 -19.68 1.07
C ASN A 157 -10.15 -19.23 -0.13
N ILE A 158 -10.79 -18.91 -1.24
CA ILE A 158 -10.15 -18.27 -2.39
C ILE A 158 -10.65 -16.84 -2.43
N PHE A 159 -9.76 -15.88 -2.63
CA PHE A 159 -10.13 -14.48 -2.79
C PHE A 159 -9.39 -13.88 -3.98
N ALA A 160 -10.04 -12.90 -4.61
CA ALA A 160 -9.44 -12.07 -5.63
C ALA A 160 -9.97 -10.65 -5.53
N ASP A 161 -9.15 -9.67 -5.89
CA ASP A 161 -9.59 -8.30 -6.06
C ASP A 161 -8.86 -7.63 -7.24
N VAL A 162 -9.50 -6.62 -7.79
CA VAL A 162 -8.95 -5.72 -8.78
C VAL A 162 -9.34 -4.30 -8.41
N ALA A 163 -8.40 -3.37 -8.46
CA ALA A 163 -8.63 -1.98 -8.08
C ALA A 163 -7.88 -1.01 -8.99
N GLY A 164 -8.49 0.15 -9.21
CA GLY A 164 -7.86 1.33 -9.80
C GLY A 164 -7.50 2.35 -8.72
N ILE A 165 -6.47 3.16 -8.99
CA ILE A 165 -5.98 4.22 -8.09
C ILE A 165 -6.08 5.56 -8.82
N SER A 166 -6.74 6.56 -8.23
CA SER A 166 -7.11 7.81 -8.92
C SER A 166 -5.96 8.79 -9.19
N ASP A 167 -4.84 8.69 -8.46
CA ASP A 167 -3.73 9.67 -8.53
C ASP A 167 -2.96 9.59 -9.87
N HIS A 168 -3.06 8.47 -10.59
CA HIS A 168 -2.45 8.30 -11.91
C HIS A 168 -3.39 7.47 -12.79
N SER A 169 -3.62 7.89 -14.05
CA SER A 169 -4.60 7.27 -14.96
C SER A 169 -4.36 5.79 -15.26
N ASP A 170 -3.14 5.29 -15.04
CA ASP A 170 -2.70 3.96 -15.46
C ASP A 170 -2.38 3.03 -14.27
N SER A 171 -2.78 3.41 -13.05
CA SER A 171 -2.48 2.63 -11.84
C SER A 171 -3.60 1.64 -11.51
N TYR A 172 -3.40 0.39 -11.91
CA TYR A 172 -4.26 -0.74 -11.54
C TYR A 172 -3.48 -1.76 -10.70
N GLN A 173 -4.13 -2.34 -9.70
CA GLN A 173 -3.61 -3.43 -8.90
C GLN A 173 -4.61 -4.59 -8.91
N GLY A 174 -4.10 -5.82 -8.81
CA GLY A 174 -4.94 -6.98 -8.60
C GLY A 174 -4.22 -7.99 -7.72
N GLN A 175 -5.00 -8.69 -6.90
CA GLN A 175 -4.50 -9.75 -6.03
C GLN A 175 -5.39 -10.98 -6.20
N VAL A 176 -4.76 -12.14 -6.09
CA VAL A 176 -5.44 -13.43 -5.93
C VAL A 176 -4.73 -14.21 -4.84
N GLY A 177 -5.47 -14.92 -4.02
CA GLY A 177 -4.90 -15.70 -2.94
C GLY A 177 -5.80 -16.83 -2.47
N VAL A 178 -5.16 -17.76 -1.77
CA VAL A 178 -5.83 -18.89 -1.11
C VAL A 178 -5.46 -18.84 0.37
N LYS A 179 -6.46 -18.97 1.23
CA LYS A 179 -6.29 -19.06 2.67
C LYS A 179 -6.80 -20.41 3.15
N ALA A 180 -5.95 -21.12 3.88
CA ALA A 180 -6.27 -22.37 4.55
C ALA A 180 -6.43 -22.13 6.06
N ALA A 181 -7.41 -22.77 6.68
CA ALA A 181 -7.53 -22.89 8.12
C ALA A 181 -7.29 -24.37 8.49
N PHE A 182 -6.23 -24.61 9.27
CA PHE A 182 -5.85 -25.91 9.80
C PHE A 182 -6.23 -26.00 11.28
#